data_AF-A0A162N4D3-F1
#
_entry.id   AF-A0A162N4D3-F1
#
_cell.length_a   1.000
_cell.length_b   1.000
_cell.length_c   1.000
_cell.angle_alpha   90.00
_cell.angle_beta   90.00
_cell.angle_gamma   90.00
#
_symmetry.space_group_name_H-M   'P 1'
#
loop_
_entity.id
_entity.type
_entity.pdbx_description
1 polymer ?
#
loop_
_entity_poly.entity_id
_entity_poly.type
_entity_poly.pdbx_seq_one_letter_code
_entity_poly.pdbx_strand_id
1 'polypeptide(L)'
;MTDTNSLDVSVSNDGERILCKAHSNEVCEQCHMDWTEHNALATTLKQVKDLPPPNAPNPVRNAQVNRLKEEGNKYFKQVNYTEAIRFYTMAVELSWARPLMSEKSSRLF
;
A
#
# COMPACT_ATOMS: atom_id res chain seq x y z
N MET A 1 -21.82 25.49 14.08
CA MET A 1 -21.14 26.31 13.07
C MET A 1 -19.96 25.48 12.59
N THR A 2 -20.07 24.86 11.42
CA THR A 2 -18.96 24.07 10.86
C THR A 2 -17.98 25.05 10.26
N ASP A 3 -16.85 25.27 10.93
CA ASP A 3 -15.71 25.95 10.33
C ASP A 3 -15.25 25.12 9.14
N THR A 4 -15.69 25.51 7.95
CA THR A 4 -15.12 25.00 6.70
C THR A 4 -13.73 25.60 6.60
N ASN A 5 -12.76 24.93 7.22
CA ASN A 5 -11.34 25.25 7.07
C ASN A 5 -10.98 25.07 5.60
N SER A 6 -11.08 26.15 4.82
CA SER A 6 -10.79 26.16 3.39
C SER A 6 -9.29 26.02 3.22
N LEU A 7 -8.81 24.80 3.00
CA LEU A 7 -7.41 24.53 2.70
C LEU A 7 -7.08 25.10 1.32
N ASP A 8 -6.09 25.99 1.25
CA ASP A 8 -5.70 26.65 0.01
C ASP A 8 -4.70 25.79 -0.76
N VAL A 9 -5.22 24.98 -1.68
CA VAL A 9 -4.47 24.01 -2.49
C VAL A 9 -4.45 24.41 -3.97
N SER A 10 -3.39 24.00 -4.65
CA SER A 10 -3.18 24.15 -6.09
C SER A 10 -2.87 22.78 -6.69
N VAL A 11 -3.09 22.64 -8.00
CA VAL A 11 -2.73 21.42 -8.73
C VAL A 11 -1.47 21.68 -9.55
N SER A 12 -0.56 20.71 -9.58
CA SER A 12 0.63 20.73 -10.46
C SER A 12 0.23 20.92 -11.93
N ASN A 13 1.13 21.45 -12.76
CA ASN A 13 0.86 21.70 -14.18
C ASN A 13 0.40 20.45 -14.95
N ASP A 14 0.87 19.27 -14.53
CA ASP A 14 0.51 17.98 -15.11
C ASP A 14 -0.91 17.51 -14.69
N GLY A 15 -1.57 18.20 -13.75
CA GLY A 15 -2.88 17.81 -13.21
C GLY A 15 -2.84 16.66 -12.19
N GLU A 16 -1.64 16.20 -11.83
CA GLU A 16 -1.47 14.89 -11.18
C GLU A 16 -1.17 14.93 -9.68
N ARG A 17 -0.76 16.08 -9.16
CA ARG A 17 -0.28 16.25 -7.78
C ARG A 17 -0.94 17.47 -7.15
N ILE A 18 -1.32 17.32 -5.89
CA ILE A 18 -1.77 18.41 -5.03
C ILE A 18 -0.53 19.08 -4.45
N LEU A 19 -0.50 20.41 -4.52
CA LEU A 19 0.57 21.27 -4.02
C LEU A 19 -0.05 22.37 -3.15
N CYS A 20 0.69 22.82 -2.14
CA CYS A 20 0.29 24.01 -1.38
C CYS A 20 0.25 25.23 -2.30
N LYS A 21 -0.84 26.02 -2.30
CA LYS A 21 -0.97 27.16 -3.23
C LYS A 21 0.04 28.28 -2.98
N ALA A 22 0.40 28.53 -1.71
CA ALA A 22 1.34 29.59 -1.36
C ALA A 22 2.80 29.25 -1.71
N HIS A 23 3.17 27.97 -1.64
CA HIS A 23 4.57 27.54 -1.69
C HIS A 23 4.89 26.51 -2.78
N SER A 24 3.88 26.05 -3.54
CA SER A 24 3.98 25.08 -4.63
C SER A 24 4.74 23.78 -4.29
N ASN A 25 4.84 23.45 -3.00
CA ASN A 25 5.49 22.24 -2.51
C ASN A 25 4.44 21.22 -2.06
N GLU A 26 4.79 19.94 -2.19
CA GLU A 26 3.98 18.80 -1.70
C GLU A 26 4.05 18.66 -0.17
N VAL A 27 5.23 18.91 0.41
CA VAL A 27 5.43 19.07 1.85
C VAL A 27 5.71 20.54 2.11
N CYS A 28 4.84 21.19 2.88
CA CYS A 28 4.97 22.59 3.21
C CYS A 28 5.22 22.75 4.71
N GLU A 29 6.46 23.04 5.09
CA GLU A 29 6.84 23.27 6.50
C GLU A 29 6.19 24.53 7.09
N GLN A 30 5.88 25.53 6.26
CA GLN A 30 5.26 26.79 6.70
C GLN A 30 3.75 26.67 6.94
N CYS A 31 3.07 25.81 6.19
CA CYS A 31 1.63 25.56 6.35
C CYS A 31 1.35 24.28 7.16
N HIS A 32 2.39 23.53 7.54
CA HIS A 32 2.29 22.22 8.18
C HIS A 32 1.35 21.24 7.45
N MET A 33 1.40 21.25 6.11
CA MET A 33 0.60 20.36 5.27
C MET A 33 1.51 19.38 4.52
N ASP A 34 1.12 18.11 4.52
CA ASP A 34 1.78 17.04 3.79
C ASP A 34 0.78 16.36 2.84
N TRP A 35 1.04 16.51 1.54
CA TRP A 35 0.24 15.90 0.48
C TRP A 35 0.86 14.62 -0.09
N THR A 36 1.99 14.15 0.44
CA THR A 36 2.74 13.00 -0.07
C THR A 36 1.88 11.75 -0.14
N GLU A 37 1.18 11.41 0.94
CA GLU A 37 0.29 10.24 0.99
C GLU A 37 -0.90 10.38 0.03
N HIS A 38 -1.47 11.58 -0.10
CA HIS A 38 -2.57 11.86 -1.01
C HIS A 38 -2.14 11.73 -2.48
N ASN A 39 -0.96 12.25 -2.83
CA ASN A 39 -0.39 12.14 -4.17
C ASN A 39 0.00 10.69 -4.51
N ALA A 40 0.53 9.94 -3.54
CA ALA A 40 0.83 8.52 -3.68
C ALA A 40 -0.45 7.69 -3.88
N LEU A 41 -1.50 7.97 -3.11
CA LEU A 41 -2.80 7.31 -3.27
C LEU A 41 -3.42 7.62 -4.64
N ALA A 42 -3.44 8.89 -5.05
CA ALA A 42 -3.97 9.29 -6.35
C ALA A 42 -3.26 8.55 -7.49
N THR A 43 -1.93 8.43 -7.42
CA THR A 43 -1.13 7.68 -8.40
C THR A 43 -1.49 6.19 -8.42
N THR A 44 -1.67 5.58 -7.25
CA THR A 44 -2.05 4.16 -7.13
C THR A 44 -3.44 3.90 -7.72
N LEU A 45 -4.39 4.81 -7.48
CA LEU A 45 -5.77 4.68 -7.92
C LEU A 45 -5.97 4.94 -9.42
N LYS A 46 -5.11 5.72 -10.08
CA LYS A 46 -5.17 5.94 -11.53
C LYS A 46 -5.18 4.65 -12.35
N GLN A 47 -4.49 3.62 -11.86
CA GLN A 47 -4.38 2.33 -12.54
C GLN A 47 -5.60 1.42 -12.30
N VAL A 48 -6.46 1.75 -11.34
CA VAL A 48 -7.59 0.91 -10.93
C VAL A 48 -8.89 1.47 -11.50
N LYS A 49 -9.38 0.85 -12.57
CA LYS A 49 -10.65 1.24 -13.22
C LYS A 49 -11.87 0.96 -12.34
N ASP A 50 -11.87 -0.17 -11.64
CA ASP A 50 -12.94 -0.60 -10.74
C ASP A 50 -12.31 -1.04 -9.42
N LEU A 51 -12.72 -0.42 -8.32
CA LEU A 51 -12.22 -0.80 -7.00
C LEU A 51 -12.75 -2.19 -6.65
N PRO A 52 -11.88 -3.20 -6.44
CA PRO A 52 -12.36 -4.48 -5.96
C PRO A 52 -13.00 -4.30 -4.59
N PRO A 53 -14.05 -5.08 -4.25
CA PRO A 53 -14.66 -5.00 -2.93
C PRO A 53 -13.58 -5.16 -1.84
N PRO A 54 -13.70 -4.47 -0.68
CA PRO A 54 -12.65 -4.42 0.34
C PRO A 54 -12.11 -5.77 0.81
N ASN A 55 -12.92 -6.83 0.68
CA ASN A 55 -12.61 -8.21 1.07
C ASN A 55 -12.54 -9.16 -0.12
N ALA A 56 -12.36 -8.66 -1.35
CA ALA A 56 -12.21 -9.51 -2.51
C ALA A 56 -10.95 -10.38 -2.35
N PRO A 57 -11.07 -11.72 -2.39
CA PRO A 57 -9.89 -12.56 -2.43
C PRO A 57 -9.09 -12.20 -3.68
N ASN A 58 -7.78 -11.99 -3.54
CA ASN A 58 -6.87 -11.85 -4.67
C ASN A 58 -6.29 -13.24 -4.98
N PRO A 59 -6.87 -14.01 -5.92
CA PRO A 59 -6.48 -15.39 -6.15
C PRO A 59 -5.03 -15.51 -6.65
N VAL A 60 -4.56 -14.54 -7.44
CA VAL A 60 -3.20 -14.53 -7.99
C VAL A 60 -2.19 -14.39 -6.87
N ARG A 61 -2.39 -13.41 -5.98
CA ARG A 61 -1.50 -13.18 -4.84
C ARG A 61 -1.57 -14.33 -3.83
N ASN A 62 -2.77 -14.83 -3.54
CA ASN A 62 -2.95 -15.98 -2.65
C ASN A 62 -2.22 -17.23 -3.19
N ALA A 63 -2.28 -17.46 -4.50
CA ALA A 63 -1.53 -18.54 -5.14
C ALA A 63 -0.01 -18.34 -5.02
N GLN A 64 0.49 -17.13 -5.22
CA GLN A 64 1.92 -16.83 -5.05
C GLN A 64 2.40 -17.01 -3.61
N VAL A 65 1.65 -16.53 -2.61
CA VAL A 65 1.96 -16.73 -1.18
C VAL A 65 2.00 -18.22 -0.85
N ASN A 66 1.03 -19.00 -1.34
CA ASN A 66 1.02 -20.44 -1.12
C ASN A 66 2.22 -21.15 -1.77
N ARG A 67 2.62 -20.76 -2.99
CA ARG A 67 3.81 -21.31 -3.66
C ARG A 67 5.08 -21.05 -2.85
N LEU A 68 5.30 -19.82 -2.39
CA LEU A 68 6.48 -19.48 -1.57
C LEU A 68 6.51 -20.28 -0.26
N LYS A 69 5.34 -20.44 0.39
CA LYS A 69 5.20 -21.29 1.58
C LYS A 69 5.53 -22.75 1.28
N GLU A 70 5.08 -23.29 0.16
CA GLU A 70 5.37 -24.66 -0.27
C GLU A 70 6.86 -24.87 -0.59
N GLU A 71 7.51 -23.88 -1.21
CA GLU A 71 8.96 -23.88 -1.42
C GLU A 71 9.71 -23.85 -0.09
N GLY A 72 9.32 -23.00 0.87
CA GLY A 72 9.87 -22.99 2.22
C GLY A 72 9.73 -24.35 2.92
N ASN A 73 8.55 -24.99 2.81
CA ASN A 73 8.30 -26.34 3.34
C ASN A 73 9.22 -27.40 2.71
N LYS A 74 9.57 -27.26 1.43
CA LYS A 74 10.49 -28.17 0.73
C LYS A 74 11.90 -28.07 1.32
N TYR A 75 12.42 -26.86 1.52
CA TYR A 75 13.73 -26.64 2.13
C TYR A 75 13.76 -27.02 3.61
N PHE A 76 12.66 -26.80 4.33
CA PHE A 76 12.52 -27.23 5.73
C PHE A 76 12.67 -28.76 5.88
N LYS A 77 12.00 -29.53 5.00
CA LYS A 77 12.13 -31.01 4.97
C LYS A 77 13.53 -31.49 4.60
N GLN A 78 14.32 -30.66 3.91
CA GLN A 78 15.71 -30.92 3.57
C GLN A 78 16.69 -30.49 4.67
N VAL A 79 16.20 -30.03 5.83
CA VAL A 79 17.03 -29.49 6.94
C VAL A 79 17.81 -28.23 6.51
N ASN A 80 17.46 -27.63 5.37
CA ASN A 80 18.01 -26.37 4.91
C ASN A 80 17.18 -25.21 5.45
N TYR A 81 17.38 -24.91 6.73
CA TYR A 81 16.61 -23.88 7.44
C TYR A 81 16.88 -22.46 6.93
N THR A 82 18.10 -22.18 6.47
CA THR A 82 18.48 -20.86 5.96
C THR A 82 17.62 -20.47 4.75
N GLU A 83 17.50 -21.38 3.77
CA GLU A 83 16.63 -21.14 2.62
C GLU A 83 15.15 -21.17 3.01
N ALA A 84 14.74 -22.08 3.91
CA ALA A 84 13.36 -22.12 4.37
C ALA A 84 12.90 -20.78 4.98
N ILE A 85 13.74 -20.17 5.84
CA ILE A 85 13.48 -18.85 6.42
C ILE A 85 13.32 -17.81 5.32
N ARG A 86 14.21 -17.80 4.32
CA ARG A 86 14.13 -16.86 3.19
C ARG A 86 12.80 -16.94 2.46
N PHE A 87 12.35 -18.15 2.09
CA PHE A 87 11.08 -18.34 1.39
C PHE A 87 9.85 -17.98 2.25
N TYR A 88 9.88 -18.29 3.55
CA TYR A 88 8.80 -17.87 4.44
C TYR A 88 8.78 -16.34 4.62
N THR A 89 9.92 -15.67 4.77
CA THR A 89 9.99 -14.22 4.85
C THR A 89 9.41 -13.58 3.59
N MET A 90 9.77 -14.07 2.41
CA MET A 90 9.18 -13.61 1.14
C MET A 90 7.66 -13.80 1.10
N ALA A 91 7.15 -14.93 1.59
CA ALA A 91 5.71 -15.17 1.67
C ALA A 91 5.01 -14.18 2.62
N VAL A 92 5.65 -13.87 3.75
CA VAL A 92 5.16 -12.89 4.73
C VAL A 92 5.16 -11.49 4.13
N GLU A 93 6.27 -11.01 3.57
CA GLU A 93 6.36 -9.71 2.90
C GLU A 93 5.29 -9.55 1.81
N LEU A 94 5.14 -10.58 0.97
CA LEU A 94 4.11 -10.61 -0.06
C LEU A 94 2.71 -10.57 0.54
N SER A 95 2.46 -11.14 1.72
CA SER A 95 1.16 -11.09 2.39
C SER A 95 0.89 -9.76 3.12
N TRP A 96 1.94 -9.05 3.54
CA TRP A 96 1.92 -7.81 4.29
C TRP A 96 1.81 -6.56 3.41
N ALA A 97 2.30 -6.60 2.17
CA ALA A 97 2.19 -5.51 1.19
C ALA A 97 0.73 -5.26 0.69
N ARG A 98 -0.26 -5.38 1.57
CA ARG A 98 -1.67 -5.12 1.24
C ARG A 98 -1.85 -3.63 0.99
N PRO A 99 -2.52 -3.21 -0.10
CA PRO A 99 -3.01 -1.85 -0.21
C PRO A 99 -3.83 -1.54 1.05
N LEU A 100 -3.58 -0.39 1.67
CA LEU A 100 -4.11 0.07 2.96
C LEU A 100 -5.64 -0.04 3.10
N MET A 101 -6.36 -0.21 1.98
CA MET A 101 -7.81 -0.34 1.91
C MET A 101 -8.41 -1.65 2.49
N SER A 102 -7.60 -2.64 2.90
CA SER A 102 -8.11 -3.93 3.43
C SER A 102 -7.82 -4.15 4.93
N GLU A 103 -7.70 -3.08 5.72
CA GLU A 103 -7.36 -3.21 7.13
C GLU A 103 -8.59 -3.48 8.01
N LYS A 104 -9.01 -4.76 8.03
CA LYS A 104 -9.79 -5.39 9.11
C LYS A 104 -9.69 -6.92 8.99
N SER A 105 -8.48 -7.45 8.99
CA SER A 105 -8.26 -8.89 9.17
C SER A 105 -6.98 -9.16 9.95
N SER A 106 -6.87 -8.52 11.12
CA SER A 106 -5.90 -8.83 12.17
C SER A 106 -6.52 -9.74 13.25
N ARG A 107 -7.57 -10.51 12.92
CA ARG A 107 -7.98 -11.67 13.73
C ARG A 107 -7.57 -12.92 12.97
N LEU A 108 -6.96 -13.86 13.69
CA LEU A 108 -6.42 -15.15 13.26
C LEU A 108 -4.92 -15.16 12.91
N PHE A 109 -4.13 -14.58 13.82
CA PHE A 109 -3.09 -15.36 14.48
C PHE A 109 -3.50 -15.58 15.94
#